data_AF-I7C186-F1
#
_entry.id   AF-I7C186-F1
#
_cell.length_a   1.000
_cell.length_b   1.000
_cell.length_c   1.000
_cell.angle_alpha   90.00
_cell.angle_beta   90.00
_cell.angle_gamma   90.00
#
_symmetry.space_group_name_H-M   'P 1'
#
loop_
_entity.id
_entity.type
_entity.pdbx_description
1 polymer ?
#
loop_
_entity_poly.entity_id
_entity_poly.type
_entity_poly.pdbx_seq_one_letter_code
_entity_poly.pdbx_strand_id
1 'polypeptide(L)'
;MTERFLQELTEKHDLDDAVFLVDGAKHLQTALRRSGLRFRYEKHGNRNAVERVFREIKHRTSSFSNCFSHAQPSTAESWLQAFAVWHNATN
;
A
#
# COMPACT_ATOMS: atom_id res chain seq x y z
N MET A 1 -4.30 -11.28 7.76
CA MET A 1 -4.36 -10.42 6.56
C MET A 1 -2.98 -9.87 6.22
N THR A 2 -2.32 -9.16 7.13
CA THR A 2 -0.97 -8.60 6.92
C THR A 2 0.09 -9.65 6.57
N GLU A 3 0.11 -10.81 7.24
CA GLU A 3 1.09 -11.86 6.94
C GLU A 3 0.94 -12.44 5.51
N ARG A 4 -0.29 -12.68 5.03
CA ARG A 4 -0.54 -13.12 3.65
C ARG A 4 -0.10 -12.07 2.64
N PHE A 5 -0.40 -10.81 2.90
CA PHE A 5 0.04 -9.72 2.04
C PHE A 5 1.57 -9.65 1.95
N LEU A 6 2.28 -9.76 3.08
CA LEU A 6 3.75 -9.75 3.09
C LEU A 6 4.34 -10.96 2.36
N GLN A 7 3.70 -12.13 2.48
CA GLN A 7 4.10 -13.32 1.71
C GLN A 7 3.96 -13.09 0.21
N GLU A 8 2.79 -12.64 -0.26
CA GLU A 8 2.59 -12.33 -1.68
C GLU A 8 3.57 -11.24 -2.17
N LEU A 9 3.90 -10.28 -1.31
CA LEU A 9 4.86 -9.23 -1.62
C LEU A 9 6.26 -9.79 -1.86
N THR A 10 6.71 -10.74 -1.01
CA THR A 10 8.00 -11.42 -1.16
C THR A 10 8.04 -12.37 -2.36
N GLU A 11 6.90 -12.90 -2.79
CA GLU A 11 6.81 -13.77 -3.97
C GLU A 11 6.87 -12.96 -5.28
N LYS A 12 6.33 -11.74 -5.28
CA LYS A 12 6.19 -10.90 -6.49
C LYS A 12 7.35 -9.93 -6.71
N HIS A 13 8.11 -9.59 -5.66
CA HIS A 13 9.15 -8.57 -5.70
C HIS A 13 10.42 -9.03 -5.00
N ASP A 14 11.57 -8.64 -5.55
CA ASP A 14 12.85 -8.74 -4.86
C ASP A 14 12.93 -7.66 -3.77
N LEU A 15 13.01 -8.10 -2.52
CA LEU A 15 13.01 -7.25 -1.33
C LEU A 15 14.31 -7.37 -0.53
N ASP A 16 15.31 -8.08 -1.04
CA ASP A 16 16.55 -8.35 -0.30
C ASP A 16 17.25 -7.06 0.10
N ASP A 17 17.26 -6.06 -0.79
CA ASP A 17 17.79 -4.73 -0.49
C ASP A 17 16.75 -3.68 -0.06
N ALA A 18 15.50 -4.08 0.16
CA ALA A 18 14.46 -3.16 0.62
C ALA A 18 14.54 -2.92 2.15
N VAL A 19 14.12 -1.73 2.58
CA VAL A 19 13.85 -1.40 3.99
C VAL A 19 12.46 -0.79 4.09
N PHE A 20 11.57 -1.45 4.83
CA PHE A 20 10.21 -0.98 5.05
C PHE A 20 10.18 0.15 6.08
N LEU A 21 9.62 1.29 5.70
CA LEU A 21 9.40 2.41 6.61
C LEU A 21 7.99 2.31 7.20
N VAL A 22 7.90 2.10 8.50
CA VAL A 22 6.62 1.87 9.19
C VAL A 22 6.42 2.80 10.36
N ASP A 23 5.17 3.06 10.69
CA ASP A 23 4.80 3.83 11.87
C ASP A 23 4.83 2.95 13.14
N GLY A 24 4.21 3.44 14.21
CA GLY A 24 4.20 2.79 15.51
C GLY A 24 3.27 1.58 15.61
N ALA A 25 2.68 1.13 14.50
CA ALA A 25 1.74 0.02 14.51
C ALA A 25 2.40 -1.30 14.92
N LYS A 26 2.19 -1.69 16.19
CA LYS A 26 2.79 -2.91 16.78
C LYS A 26 2.48 -4.18 15.99
N HIS A 27 1.27 -4.31 15.44
CA HIS A 27 0.87 -5.49 14.65
C HIS A 27 1.66 -5.60 13.34
N LEU A 28 1.91 -4.48 12.65
CA LEU A 28 2.68 -4.44 11.41
C LEU A 28 4.16 -4.74 11.67
N GLN A 29 4.74 -4.12 12.71
CA GLN A 29 6.12 -4.40 13.11
C GLN A 29 6.31 -5.88 13.49
N THR A 30 5.33 -6.48 14.17
CA THR A 30 5.38 -7.91 14.52
C THR A 30 5.33 -8.80 13.28
N ALA A 31 4.45 -8.49 12.33
CA ALA A 31 4.36 -9.24 11.08
C ALA A 31 5.65 -9.15 10.26
N LEU A 32 6.22 -7.95 10.10
CA LEU A 32 7.49 -7.75 9.39
C LEU A 32 8.65 -8.52 10.05
N ARG A 33 8.73 -8.53 11.39
CA ARG A 33 9.72 -9.33 12.13
C ARG A 33 9.58 -10.83 11.84
N ARG A 34 8.35 -11.36 11.85
CA ARG A 34 8.08 -12.78 11.57
C ARG A 34 8.43 -13.17 10.14
N SER A 35 8.21 -12.26 9.19
CA SER A 35 8.56 -12.45 7.78
C SER A 35 10.05 -12.22 7.49
N GLY A 36 10.88 -11.87 8.47
CA GLY A 36 12.31 -11.62 8.27
C GLY A 36 12.63 -10.35 7.47
N LEU A 37 11.64 -9.48 7.23
CA LEU A 37 11.80 -8.28 6.42
C LEU A 37 12.44 -7.16 7.23
N ARG A 38 13.39 -6.45 6.62
CA ARG A 38 14.08 -5.31 7.24
C ARG A 38 13.14 -4.11 7.31
N PHE A 39 13.00 -3.50 8.48
CA PHE A 39 12.16 -2.31 8.65
C PHE A 39 12.74 -1.31 9.62
N ARG A 40 12.34 -0.06 9.47
CA ARG A 40 12.69 1.06 10.34
C ARG A 40 11.43 1.77 10.78
N TYR A 41 11.34 2.06 12.07
CA TYR A 41 10.32 2.97 12.59
C TYR A 41 10.61 4.39 12.09
N GLU A 42 9.65 5.02 11.42
CA GLU A 42 9.78 6.39 10.96
C GLU A 42 8.53 7.20 11.31
N LYS A 43 8.68 8.13 12.26
CA LYS A 43 7.58 9.00 12.70
C LYS A 43 7.35 10.16 11.73
N HIS A 44 8.43 10.77 11.24
CA HIS A 44 8.44 11.90 10.31
C HIS A 44 9.60 11.71 9.31
N GLY A 45 9.38 11.98 8.01
CA GLY A 45 10.37 11.72 6.96
C GLY A 45 9.72 11.34 5.62
N ASN A 46 10.21 10.27 4.98
CA ASN A 46 9.67 9.72 3.73
C ASN A 46 8.20 9.27 3.86
N ARG A 47 7.71 9.14 5.10
CA ARG A 47 6.27 9.11 5.43
C ARG A 47 5.45 10.15 4.65
N ASN A 48 5.97 11.35 4.42
CA ASN A 48 5.27 12.39 3.66
C ASN A 48 4.99 11.97 2.20
N ALA A 49 5.89 11.20 1.57
CA ALA A 49 5.69 10.69 0.22
C ALA A 49 4.59 9.62 0.20
N VAL A 50 4.62 8.69 1.17
CA VAL A 50 3.59 7.66 1.32
C VAL A 50 2.22 8.27 1.63
N GLU A 51 2.16 9.22 2.57
CA GLU A 51 0.93 9.96 2.89
C GLU A 51 0.41 10.74 1.69
N ARG A 52 1.30 11.28 0.84
CA ARG A 52 0.92 11.96 -0.39
C ARG A 52 0.29 11.00 -1.40
N VAL A 53 0.84 9.79 -1.57
CA VAL A 53 0.23 8.74 -2.41
C VAL A 53 -1.15 8.36 -1.88
N PHE A 54 -1.28 8.11 -0.56
CA PHE A 54 -2.58 7.79 0.03
C PHE A 54 -3.58 8.94 -0.09
N ARG A 55 -3.13 10.19 0.05
CA ARG A 55 -3.97 11.37 -0.15
C ARG A 55 -4.44 11.49 -1.59
N GLU A 56 -3.56 11.25 -2.56
CA GLU A 56 -3.90 11.26 -3.98
C GLU A 56 -4.92 10.16 -4.31
N ILE A 57 -4.69 8.93 -3.82
CA ILE A 57 -5.64 7.83 -3.96
C ILE A 57 -7.00 8.25 -3.38
N LYS A 58 -7.03 8.74 -2.14
CA LYS A 58 -8.28 9.18 -1.49
C LYS A 58 -8.96 10.32 -2.25
N HIS A 59 -8.20 11.30 -2.74
CA HIS A 59 -8.72 12.45 -3.49
C HIS A 59 -9.33 12.04 -4.84
N ARG A 60 -8.68 11.10 -5.54
CA ARG A 60 -9.22 10.53 -6.77
C ARG A 60 -10.44 9.68 -6.49
N THR A 61 -10.37 8.80 -5.50
CA THR A 61 -11.51 7.97 -5.10
C THR A 61 -12.68 8.82 -4.59
N SER A 62 -12.44 9.95 -3.92
CA SER A 62 -13.52 10.88 -3.53
C SER A 62 -14.19 11.53 -4.73
N SER A 63 -13.42 11.81 -5.80
CA SER A 63 -14.00 12.27 -7.07
C SER A 63 -14.88 11.19 -7.72
N PHE A 64 -14.56 9.92 -7.47
CA PHE A 64 -15.39 8.76 -7.83
C PHE A 64 -16.38 8.35 -6.73
N SER A 65 -16.51 9.07 -5.62
CA SER A 65 -17.38 8.68 -4.51
C SER A 65 -18.84 8.53 -4.96
N ASN A 66 -19.27 9.38 -5.89
CA ASN A 66 -20.58 9.29 -6.52
C ASN A 66 -20.69 8.16 -7.56
N CYS A 67 -19.56 7.63 -8.04
CA CYS A 67 -19.50 6.47 -8.93
C CYS A 67 -19.38 5.14 -8.15
N PHE A 68 -18.88 5.18 -6.91
CA PHE A 68 -18.74 4.02 -6.03
C PHE A 68 -19.88 3.85 -5.02
N SER A 69 -20.79 4.82 -4.89
CA SER A 69 -22.05 4.61 -4.20
C SER A 69 -22.80 3.46 -4.87
N HIS A 70 -22.93 2.33 -4.17
CA HIS A 70 -23.50 1.05 -4.63
C HIS A 70 -22.61 0.20 -5.56
N ALA A 71 -21.33 0.52 -5.71
CA ALA A 71 -20.42 -0.36 -6.44
C ALA A 71 -20.23 -1.69 -5.71
N GLN A 72 -20.23 -2.79 -6.47
CA GLN A 72 -19.85 -4.08 -5.92
C GLN A 72 -18.36 -4.07 -5.54
N PRO A 73 -17.94 -4.83 -4.51
CA PRO A 73 -16.54 -4.91 -4.11
C PRO A 73 -15.58 -5.22 -5.27
N SER A 74 -16.00 -6.06 -6.21
CA SER A 74 -15.22 -6.42 -7.40
C SER A 74 -15.00 -5.24 -8.36
N THR A 75 -15.94 -4.30 -8.45
CA THR A 75 -15.81 -3.08 -9.25
C THR A 75 -14.78 -2.14 -8.64
N ALA A 76 -14.79 -1.99 -7.30
CA ALA A 76 -13.79 -1.20 -6.59
C ALA A 76 -12.38 -1.82 -6.72
N GLU A 77 -12.28 -3.14 -6.62
CA GLU A 77 -11.03 -3.87 -6.81
C GLU A 77 -10.46 -3.70 -8.22
N SER A 78 -11.29 -3.88 -9.26
CA SER A 78 -10.88 -3.72 -10.66
C SER A 78 -10.37 -2.31 -10.94
N TRP A 79 -11.02 -1.29 -10.36
CA TRP A 79 -10.58 0.10 -10.49
C TRP A 79 -9.22 0.33 -9.80
N LEU A 80 -9.01 -0.22 -8.61
CA LEU A 80 -7.71 -0.12 -7.90
C LEU A 80 -6.58 -0.76 -8.70
N GLN A 81 -6.84 -1.91 -9.33
CA GLN A 81 -5.86 -2.57 -10.20
C GLN A 81 -5.51 -1.71 -11.43
N ALA A 82 -6.52 -1.16 -12.12
CA ALA A 82 -6.31 -0.26 -13.25
C ALA A 82 -5.55 1.01 -12.83
N PHE A 83 -5.87 1.58 -11.67
CA PHE A 83 -5.16 2.74 -11.12
C PHE A 83 -3.69 2.44 -10.84
N ALA A 84 -3.38 1.27 -10.26
CA ALA A 84 -2.01 0.86 -9.99
C ALA A 84 -1.18 0.74 -11.29
N VAL A 85 -1.76 0.17 -12.35
CA VAL A 85 -1.11 0.11 -13.67
C VAL A 85 -0.86 1.52 -14.22
N TRP A 86 -1.88 2.38 -14.24
CA TRP A 86 -1.75 3.75 -14.75
C TRP A 86 -0.73 4.58 -13.96
N HIS A 87 -0.72 4.47 -12.63
CA HIS A 87 0.20 5.25 -11.78
C HIS A 87 1.66 4.80 -11.90
N ASN A 88 1.88 3.50 -12.15
CA ASN A 88 3.22 2.92 -12.28
C ASN A 88 3.73 2.90 -13.73
N ALA A 89 2.85 3.15 -14.72
CA ALA A 89 3.26 3.39 -16.09
C ALA A 89 4.00 4.73 -16.14
N THR A 90 5.32 4.67 -16.31
CA THR A 90 6.19 5.83 -16.55
C THR A 90 5.66 6.63 -17.74
N ASN A 91 5.28 7.89 -17.51
CA ASN A 91 5.36 8.92 -18.56
C ASN A 91 6.79 9.43 -18.63
#